data_AF-Q1YZ82-F1
#
_entry.id   AF-Q1YZ82-F1
#
_cell.length_a   1.000
_cell.length_b   1.000
_cell.length_c   1.000
_cell.angle_alpha   90.00
_cell.angle_beta   90.00
_cell.angle_gamma   90.00
#
_symmetry.space_group_name_H-M   'P 1'
#
loop_
_entity.id
_entity.type
_entity.pdbx_description
1 polymer ?
#
loop_
_entity_poly.entity_id
_entity_poly.type
_entity_poly.pdbx_seq_one_letter_code
_entity_poly.pdbx_strand_id
1 'polypeptide(L)'
;MVKLLIIVMAVFCPLAYAESIDVNQDKLKEVFSCNDTTKTVCFSNAEVYPEYNIYIFNFIAEVKDINLKGMTIEQYISKSMGPLLGLINPKAAKFYNIEPIMRKLIDESLYSVENAILGLTVNYKGEAYIGSEWVKGDQTTVLSEKIEKIDQKAAKPVDLLINDCENIKLILGRLTKEQNDQYCNYE
;
A
#
# COMPACT_ATOMS: atom_id res chain seq x y z
N MET A 1 -17.49 -39.85 41.24
CA MET A 1 -16.56 -39.67 40.10
C MET A 1 -17.18 -38.66 39.15
N VAL A 2 -16.69 -37.42 39.14
CA VAL A 2 -17.17 -36.38 38.20
C VAL A 2 -16.05 -36.12 37.21
N LYS A 3 -16.24 -36.51 35.95
CA LYS A 3 -15.32 -36.18 34.86
C LYS A 3 -15.70 -34.79 34.34
N LEU A 4 -14.89 -33.80 34.66
CA LEU A 4 -14.96 -32.45 34.11
C LEU A 4 -14.42 -32.51 32.68
N LEU A 5 -15.31 -32.39 31.69
CA LEU A 5 -14.93 -32.31 30.29
C LEU A 5 -14.62 -30.83 29.97
N ILE A 6 -13.34 -30.49 29.89
CA ILE A 6 -12.90 -29.17 29.45
C ILE A 6 -12.96 -29.16 27.93
N ILE A 7 -13.99 -28.55 27.37
CA ILE A 7 -14.08 -28.25 25.94
C ILE A 7 -13.20 -27.02 25.70
N VAL A 8 -11.98 -27.26 25.24
CA VAL A 8 -11.12 -26.20 24.68
C VAL A 8 -11.70 -25.85 23.31
N MET A 9 -12.56 -24.82 23.25
CA MET A 9 -12.89 -24.19 21.98
C MET A 9 -11.63 -23.49 21.50
N ALA A 10 -10.91 -24.15 20.59
CA ALA A 10 -9.96 -23.48 19.72
C ALA A 10 -10.74 -22.44 18.92
N VAL A 11 -10.69 -21.19 19.39
CA VAL A 11 -11.08 -20.04 18.58
C VAL A 11 -10.07 -19.97 17.45
N PHE A 12 -10.36 -20.69 16.36
CA PHE A 12 -9.81 -20.38 15.06
C PHE A 12 -10.29 -18.97 14.75
N CYS A 13 -9.48 -17.97 15.05
CA CYS A 13 -9.62 -16.67 14.44
C CYS A 13 -9.24 -16.90 12.97
N PRO A 14 -10.17 -16.90 12.00
CA PRO A 14 -9.75 -16.84 10.62
C PRO A 14 -9.08 -15.48 10.48
N LEU A 15 -7.75 -15.46 10.47
CA LEU A 15 -7.03 -14.40 9.78
C LEU A 15 -7.48 -14.54 8.33
N ALA A 16 -8.53 -13.80 7.96
CA ALA A 16 -8.99 -13.70 6.60
C ALA A 16 -7.86 -13.01 5.83
N TYR A 17 -6.97 -13.82 5.25
CA TYR A 17 -5.96 -13.30 4.37
C TYR A 17 -6.68 -12.87 3.10
N ALA A 18 -6.72 -11.56 2.84
CA ALA A 18 -7.30 -11.02 1.62
C ALA A 18 -6.58 -11.63 0.42
N GLU A 19 -7.32 -12.29 -0.47
CA GLU A 19 -6.75 -12.89 -1.66
C GLU A 19 -6.27 -11.78 -2.61
N SER A 20 -5.00 -11.85 -3.01
CA SER A 20 -4.38 -10.92 -3.95
C SER A 20 -4.12 -11.59 -5.29
N ILE A 21 -4.18 -10.78 -6.35
CA ILE A 21 -3.82 -11.18 -7.71
C ILE A 21 -2.61 -10.34 -8.12
N ASP A 22 -1.50 -11.01 -8.44
CA ASP A 22 -0.32 -10.35 -9.00
C ASP A 22 -0.62 -9.82 -10.41
N VAL A 23 -0.31 -8.55 -10.64
CA VAL A 23 -0.43 -7.91 -11.96
C VAL A 23 0.95 -7.78 -12.58
N ASN A 24 1.09 -8.26 -13.81
CA ASN A 24 2.37 -8.21 -14.50
C ASN A 24 2.68 -6.79 -15.00
N GLN A 25 3.89 -6.30 -14.71
CA GLN A 25 4.36 -4.94 -15.03
C GLN A 25 5.83 -4.97 -15.46
N ASP A 26 6.15 -5.81 -16.45
CA ASP A 26 7.55 -6.14 -16.85
C ASP A 26 8.39 -4.92 -17.19
N LYS A 27 7.85 -3.98 -17.97
CA LYS A 27 8.58 -2.75 -18.35
C LYS A 27 8.93 -1.90 -17.11
N LEU A 28 8.01 -1.80 -16.15
CA LEU A 28 8.25 -1.06 -14.92
C LEU A 28 9.30 -1.76 -14.05
N LYS A 29 9.25 -3.11 -13.95
CA LYS A 29 10.27 -3.94 -13.28
C LYS A 29 11.66 -3.79 -13.91
N GLU A 30 11.73 -3.68 -15.23
CA GLU A 30 12.99 -3.50 -15.95
C GLU A 30 13.60 -2.11 -15.63
N VAL A 31 12.82 -1.04 -15.79
CA VAL A 31 13.31 0.34 -15.63
C VAL A 31 13.60 0.67 -14.15
N PHE A 32 12.77 0.18 -13.23
CA PHE A 32 12.90 0.40 -11.78
C PHE A 32 13.30 -0.87 -11.04
N SER A 33 14.25 -1.63 -11.59
CA SER A 33 14.69 -2.90 -11.00
C SER A 33 15.31 -2.73 -9.61
N CYS A 34 14.95 -3.61 -8.67
CA CYS A 34 15.57 -3.69 -7.34
C CYS A 34 16.99 -4.27 -7.34
N ASN A 35 17.48 -4.75 -8.49
CA ASN A 35 18.88 -5.16 -8.64
C ASN A 35 19.81 -3.97 -8.95
N ASP A 36 19.24 -2.80 -9.29
CA ASP A 36 20.01 -1.60 -9.58
C ASP A 36 20.38 -0.85 -8.29
N THR A 37 21.58 -1.13 -7.78
CA THR A 37 22.09 -0.54 -6.53
C THR A 37 22.38 0.96 -6.61
N THR A 38 22.25 1.58 -7.78
CA THR A 38 22.45 3.04 -7.94
C THR A 38 21.21 3.84 -7.58
N LYS A 39 20.04 3.20 -7.50
CA LYS A 39 18.76 3.82 -7.17
C LYS A 39 18.42 3.61 -5.69
N THR A 40 17.86 4.63 -5.06
CA THR A 40 17.34 4.53 -3.69
C THR A 40 16.00 3.81 -3.64
N VAL A 41 15.21 3.89 -4.71
CA VAL A 41 13.84 3.37 -4.81
C VAL A 41 13.73 2.48 -6.03
N CYS A 42 13.10 1.32 -5.88
CA CYS A 42 12.82 0.36 -6.95
C CYS A 42 11.38 -0.14 -6.89
N PHE A 43 10.87 -0.62 -8.01
CA PHE A 43 9.56 -1.26 -8.13
C PHE A 43 9.67 -2.75 -7.80
N SER A 44 8.78 -3.23 -6.92
CA SER A 44 8.73 -4.62 -6.48
C SER A 44 7.69 -5.41 -7.28
N ASN A 45 6.41 -5.08 -7.10
CA ASN A 45 5.29 -5.75 -7.75
C ASN A 45 4.06 -4.82 -7.77
N ALA A 46 3.04 -5.23 -8.52
CA ALA A 46 1.72 -4.65 -8.45
C ALA A 46 0.73 -5.77 -8.10
N GLU A 47 -0.21 -5.48 -7.21
CA GLU A 47 -1.19 -6.44 -6.72
C GLU A 47 -2.59 -5.83 -6.77
N VAL A 48 -3.58 -6.65 -7.06
CA VAL A 48 -4.99 -6.29 -6.93
C VAL A 48 -5.62 -7.11 -5.83
N TYR A 49 -6.44 -6.45 -5.00
CA TYR A 49 -7.26 -7.05 -3.96
C TYR A 49 -8.72 -6.79 -4.32
N PRO A 50 -9.36 -7.69 -5.11
CA PRO A 50 -10.68 -7.42 -5.69
C PRO A 50 -11.78 -7.17 -4.66
N GLU A 51 -11.71 -7.83 -3.50
CA GLU A 51 -12.69 -7.66 -2.41
C GLU A 51 -12.74 -6.20 -1.89
N TYR A 52 -11.60 -5.52 -1.88
CA TYR A 52 -11.44 -4.15 -1.35
C TYR A 52 -11.32 -3.11 -2.47
N ASN A 53 -11.39 -3.55 -3.73
CA ASN A 53 -11.14 -2.71 -4.89
C ASN A 53 -9.81 -1.93 -4.82
N ILE A 54 -8.76 -2.57 -4.31
CA ILE A 54 -7.44 -1.97 -4.18
C ILE A 54 -6.58 -2.44 -5.35
N TYR A 55 -5.99 -1.49 -6.07
CA TYR A 55 -4.88 -1.75 -7.00
C TYR A 55 -3.63 -1.02 -6.49
N ILE A 56 -2.66 -1.77 -5.98
CA ILE A 56 -1.47 -1.22 -5.33
C ILE A 56 -0.21 -1.49 -6.14
N PHE A 57 0.61 -0.47 -6.31
CA PHE A 57 1.97 -0.55 -6.86
C PHE A 57 2.96 -0.44 -5.71
N ASN A 58 3.68 -1.52 -5.44
CA ASN A 58 4.61 -1.59 -4.32
C ASN A 58 6.03 -1.24 -4.77
N PHE A 59 6.64 -0.32 -4.06
CA PHE A 59 8.04 0.08 -4.18
C PHE A 59 8.80 -0.27 -2.91
N ILE A 60 10.10 -0.44 -3.06
CA ILE A 60 11.04 -0.65 -1.96
C ILE A 60 12.07 0.47 -1.99
N ALA A 61 12.39 1.04 -0.83
CA ALA A 61 13.42 2.04 -0.66
C ALA A 61 14.46 1.63 0.39
N GLU A 62 15.74 1.72 0.01
CA GLU A 62 16.88 1.51 0.91
C GLU A 62 17.47 2.86 1.30
N VAL A 63 17.08 3.37 2.47
CA VAL A 63 17.40 4.74 2.89
C VAL A 63 18.65 4.76 3.76
N LYS A 64 19.52 5.73 3.51
CA LYS A 64 20.74 6.02 4.29
C LYS A 64 20.68 7.44 4.85
N ASP A 65 21.49 7.73 5.86
CA ASP A 65 21.55 9.06 6.51
C ASP A 65 21.71 10.22 5.51
N ILE A 66 22.50 10.01 4.45
CA ILE A 66 22.72 11.01 3.40
C ILE A 66 21.43 11.39 2.64
N ASN A 67 20.45 10.49 2.57
CA ASN A 67 19.17 10.73 1.90
C ASN A 67 18.26 11.65 2.73
N LEU A 68 18.38 11.62 4.07
CA LEU A 68 17.47 12.30 4.98
C LEU A 68 17.62 13.83 4.95
N LYS A 69 18.82 14.35 4.65
CA LYS A 69 19.08 15.81 4.58
C LYS A 69 18.56 16.58 5.81
N GLY A 70 18.69 15.99 7.01
CA GLY A 70 18.23 16.57 8.28
C GLY A 70 16.76 16.30 8.65
N MET A 71 16.03 15.52 7.86
CA MET A 71 14.67 15.07 8.17
C MET A 71 14.66 13.81 9.04
N THR A 72 13.56 13.55 9.74
CA THR A 72 13.31 12.19 10.28
C THR A 72 12.99 11.23 9.14
N ILE A 73 13.04 9.92 9.41
CA ILE A 73 12.73 8.91 8.40
C ILE A 73 11.26 8.97 7.97
N GLU A 74 10.34 9.20 8.90
CA GLU A 74 8.91 9.35 8.61
C GLU A 74 8.63 10.59 7.74
N GLN A 75 9.32 11.70 8.03
CA GLN A 75 9.24 12.91 7.19
C GLN A 75 9.80 12.67 5.79
N TYR A 76 10.88 11.89 5.67
CA TYR A 76 11.45 11.51 4.38
C TYR A 76 10.49 10.64 3.58
N ILE A 77 9.88 9.63 4.22
CA ILE A 77 8.87 8.75 3.62
C ILE A 77 7.72 9.60 3.10
N SER A 78 7.11 10.41 3.97
CA SER A 78 5.95 11.23 3.63
C SER A 78 6.21 12.20 2.47
N LYS A 79 7.39 12.84 2.45
CA LYS A 79 7.77 13.73 1.34
C LYS A 79 8.13 13.02 0.04
N SER A 80 8.42 11.72 0.10
CA SER A 80 8.83 10.93 -1.07
C SER A 80 7.66 10.22 -1.74
N MET A 81 6.66 9.79 -0.96
CA MET A 81 5.53 9.03 -1.47
C MET A 81 4.68 9.85 -2.45
N GLY A 82 4.37 11.10 -2.13
CA GLY A 82 3.51 11.93 -2.98
C GLY A 82 4.03 12.10 -4.41
N PRO A 83 5.27 12.60 -4.59
CA PRO A 83 5.90 12.66 -5.91
C PRO A 83 5.96 11.30 -6.60
N LEU A 84 6.26 10.21 -5.87
CA LEU A 84 6.31 8.87 -6.45
C LEU A 84 4.94 8.40 -6.95
N LEU A 85 3.88 8.64 -6.19
CA LEU A 85 2.51 8.35 -6.58
C LEU A 85 2.14 9.15 -7.83
N GLY A 86 2.49 10.44 -7.91
CA GLY A 86 2.20 11.25 -9.09
C GLY A 86 3.03 10.89 -10.34
N LEU A 87 4.10 10.10 -10.23
CA LEU A 87 4.75 9.53 -11.42
C LEU A 87 3.90 8.44 -12.09
N ILE A 88 2.97 7.83 -11.34
CA ILE A 88 2.13 6.70 -11.75
C ILE A 88 0.69 7.15 -11.98
N ASN A 89 0.09 7.79 -10.97
CA ASN A 89 -1.31 8.17 -10.92
C ASN A 89 -1.51 9.59 -11.47
N PRO A 90 -2.24 9.79 -12.59
CA PRO A 90 -2.41 11.10 -13.20
C PRO A 90 -3.19 12.11 -12.35
N LYS A 91 -4.10 11.66 -11.47
CA LYS A 91 -4.82 12.55 -10.54
C LYS A 91 -3.84 13.13 -9.51
N ALA A 92 -2.97 12.28 -8.94
CA ALA A 92 -1.91 12.72 -8.03
C ALA A 92 -0.86 13.59 -8.76
N ALA A 93 -0.53 13.26 -10.00
CA ALA A 93 0.40 14.03 -10.83
C ALA A 93 -0.04 15.50 -10.96
N LYS A 94 -1.35 15.72 -11.19
CA LYS A 94 -1.94 17.05 -11.24
C LYS A 94 -1.82 17.80 -9.91
N PHE A 95 -2.02 17.12 -8.78
CA PHE A 95 -1.89 17.72 -7.45
C PHE A 95 -0.46 18.21 -7.18
N TYR A 96 0.54 17.38 -7.50
CA TYR A 96 1.95 17.70 -7.30
C TYR A 96 2.57 18.52 -8.44
N ASN A 97 1.80 18.84 -9.48
CA ASN A 97 2.26 19.50 -10.69
C ASN A 97 3.48 18.80 -11.32
N ILE A 98 3.39 17.48 -11.46
CA ILE A 98 4.40 16.62 -12.10
C ILE A 98 3.80 15.86 -13.28
N GLU A 99 4.65 15.44 -14.23
CA GLU A 99 4.21 14.58 -15.34
C GLU A 99 4.21 13.11 -14.88
N PRO A 100 3.12 12.34 -15.13
CA PRO A 100 3.04 10.92 -14.76
C PRO A 100 3.85 10.05 -15.75
N ILE A 101 5.17 10.21 -15.74
CA ILE A 101 6.07 9.60 -16.73
C ILE A 101 6.10 8.07 -16.68
N MET A 102 5.83 7.45 -15.51
CA MET A 102 5.82 5.99 -15.38
C MET A 102 4.58 5.38 -16.02
N ARG A 103 3.51 6.14 -16.25
CA ARG A 103 2.29 5.66 -16.93
C ARG A 103 2.59 4.99 -18.27
N LYS A 104 3.56 5.52 -19.03
CA LYS A 104 3.98 4.96 -20.33
C LYS A 104 4.60 3.56 -20.23
N LEU A 105 5.01 3.15 -19.03
CA LEU A 105 5.62 1.87 -18.73
C LEU A 105 4.62 0.87 -18.13
N ILE A 106 3.44 1.33 -17.74
CA ILE A 106 2.43 0.52 -17.05
C ILE A 106 1.50 -0.11 -18.07
N ASP A 107 1.24 -1.41 -17.90
CA ASP A 107 0.17 -2.10 -18.58
C ASP A 107 -1.17 -1.79 -17.88
N GLU A 108 -2.00 -0.99 -18.54
CA GLU A 108 -3.35 -0.60 -18.10
C GLU A 108 -4.46 -1.49 -18.71
N SER A 109 -4.13 -2.61 -19.36
CA SER A 109 -5.11 -3.47 -20.03
C SER A 109 -6.14 -4.09 -19.08
N LEU A 110 -5.75 -4.34 -17.83
CA LEU A 110 -6.62 -4.92 -16.80
C LEU A 110 -7.14 -3.87 -15.81
N TYR A 111 -6.33 -2.86 -15.47
CA TYR A 111 -6.63 -1.90 -14.41
C TYR A 111 -6.12 -0.50 -14.75
N SER A 112 -6.95 0.51 -14.49
CA SER A 112 -6.58 1.93 -14.68
C SER A 112 -5.67 2.42 -13.56
N VAL A 113 -4.62 3.16 -13.91
CA VAL A 113 -3.73 3.79 -12.91
C VAL A 113 -4.35 5.02 -12.23
N GLU A 114 -5.53 5.47 -12.66
CA GLU A 114 -6.21 6.60 -12.03
C GLU A 114 -6.62 6.33 -10.57
N ASN A 115 -6.81 5.05 -10.23
CA ASN A 115 -7.11 4.58 -8.88
C ASN A 115 -5.93 3.82 -8.27
N ALA A 116 -4.73 3.95 -8.84
CA ALA A 116 -3.54 3.31 -8.30
C ALA A 116 -3.21 3.86 -6.91
N ILE A 117 -2.98 2.94 -5.98
CA ILE A 117 -2.42 3.19 -4.66
C ILE A 117 -0.92 2.97 -4.74
N LEU A 118 -0.15 3.84 -4.11
CA LEU A 118 1.27 3.63 -3.89
C LEU A 118 1.47 2.89 -2.59
N GLY A 119 2.13 1.74 -2.64
CA GLY A 119 2.74 1.09 -1.48
C GLY A 119 4.24 1.35 -1.45
N LEU A 120 4.79 1.67 -0.29
CA LEU A 120 6.23 1.86 -0.12
C LEU A 120 6.72 1.09 1.11
N THR A 121 7.70 0.22 0.92
CA THR A 121 8.45 -0.42 2.01
C THR A 121 9.81 0.26 2.12
N VAL A 122 10.18 0.74 3.31
CA VAL A 122 11.43 1.46 3.53
C VAL A 122 12.27 0.77 4.59
N ASN A 123 13.52 0.48 4.24
CA ASN A 123 14.52 -0.04 5.17
C ASN A 123 15.49 1.09 5.55
N TYR A 124 15.68 1.31 6.84
CA TYR A 124 16.61 2.31 7.38
C TYR A 124 17.19 1.84 8.70
N LYS A 125 18.53 1.71 8.76
CA LYS A 125 19.28 1.30 9.97
C LYS A 125 18.78 -0.01 10.62
N GLY A 126 18.34 -0.96 9.81
CA GLY A 126 17.82 -2.25 10.27
C GLY A 126 16.37 -2.20 10.75
N GLU A 127 15.72 -1.03 10.68
CA GLU A 127 14.30 -0.85 10.92
C GLU A 127 13.54 -0.83 9.60
N ALA A 128 12.31 -1.36 9.62
CA ALA A 128 11.44 -1.40 8.46
C ALA A 128 10.20 -0.52 8.70
N TYR A 129 9.79 0.17 7.65
CA TYR A 129 8.61 1.02 7.62
C TYR A 129 7.78 0.63 6.40
N ILE A 130 6.46 0.71 6.52
CA ILE A 130 5.56 0.63 5.37
C ILE A 130 4.72 1.89 5.31
N GLY A 131 4.41 2.33 4.10
CA GLY A 131 3.49 3.42 3.86
C GLY A 131 2.59 3.13 2.68
N SER A 132 1.36 3.65 2.75
CA SER A 132 0.40 3.63 1.66
C SER A 132 -0.13 5.03 1.40
N GLU A 133 -0.18 5.45 0.14
CA GLU A 133 -0.72 6.74 -0.28
C GLU A 133 -1.62 6.60 -1.50
N TRP A 134 -2.74 7.31 -1.50
CA TRP A 134 -3.74 7.27 -2.57
C TRP A 134 -4.50 8.59 -2.71
N VAL A 135 -5.13 8.77 -3.86
CA VAL A 135 -6.06 9.88 -4.12
C VAL A 135 -7.42 9.52 -3.55
N LYS A 136 -8.00 10.41 -2.74
CA LYS A 136 -9.31 10.17 -2.12
C LYS A 136 -10.44 10.67 -3.02
N GLY A 137 -11.22 9.75 -3.59
CA GLY A 137 -12.38 10.06 -4.43
C GLY A 137 -12.04 10.66 -5.79
N ASP A 138 -13.02 11.34 -6.39
CA ASP A 138 -12.88 12.09 -7.65
C ASP A 138 -12.08 13.40 -7.49
N GLN A 139 -11.74 13.78 -6.26
CA GLN A 139 -11.10 15.04 -5.95
C GLN A 139 -9.59 14.95 -6.16
N THR A 140 -9.09 15.64 -7.18
CA THR A 140 -7.64 15.78 -7.47
C THR A 140 -6.88 16.61 -6.42
N THR A 141 -7.43 16.80 -5.22
CA THR A 141 -6.94 17.74 -4.21
C THR A 141 -6.73 17.12 -2.83
N VAL A 142 -7.16 15.88 -2.61
CA VAL A 142 -7.02 15.21 -1.31
C VAL A 142 -6.24 13.92 -1.49
N LEU A 143 -5.06 13.88 -0.87
CA LEU A 143 -4.26 12.67 -0.73
C LEU A 143 -4.42 12.16 0.69
N SER A 144 -4.53 10.84 0.81
CA SER A 144 -4.53 10.17 2.11
C SER A 144 -3.27 9.34 2.21
N GLU A 145 -2.65 9.40 3.38
CA GLU A 145 -1.38 8.73 3.66
C GLU A 145 -1.48 7.99 4.99
N LYS A 146 -0.84 6.82 5.05
CA LYS A 146 -0.52 6.12 6.30
C LYS A 146 0.92 5.66 6.25
N ILE A 147 1.62 5.79 7.38
CA ILE A 147 2.99 5.31 7.55
C ILE A 147 3.07 4.62 8.92
N GLU A 148 3.67 3.45 8.96
CA GLU A 148 3.87 2.69 10.19
C GLU A 148 5.27 2.06 10.20
N LYS A 149 5.91 2.10 11.36
CA LYS A 149 7.11 1.30 11.64
C LYS A 149 6.68 -0.11 11.97
N ILE A 150 7.28 -1.11 11.32
CA ILE A 150 6.90 -2.51 11.47
C ILE A 150 8.01 -3.32 12.12
N ASP A 151 7.63 -4.10 13.14
CA ASP A 151 8.54 -5.04 13.82
C ASP A 151 8.59 -6.41 13.11
N GLN A 152 7.65 -6.66 12.18
CA GLN A 152 7.51 -7.93 11.47
C GLN A 152 7.86 -7.79 10.00
N LYS A 153 8.72 -8.69 9.50
CA LYS A 153 9.14 -8.73 8.09
C LYS A 153 8.03 -9.04 7.08
N ALA A 154 6.85 -9.47 7.53
CA ALA A 154 5.77 -9.93 6.66
C ALA A 154 4.69 -8.88 6.39
N ALA A 155 4.70 -7.74 7.09
CA ALA A 155 3.71 -6.69 6.87
C ALA A 155 3.93 -6.02 5.51
N LYS A 156 2.85 -5.89 4.74
CA LYS A 156 2.81 -5.24 3.43
C LYS A 156 2.13 -3.87 3.55
N PRO A 157 2.46 -2.90 2.68
CA PRO A 157 1.78 -1.61 2.64
C PRO A 157 0.24 -1.68 2.61
N VAL A 158 -0.32 -2.64 1.88
CA VAL A 158 -1.78 -2.83 1.77
C VAL A 158 -2.44 -3.20 3.11
N ASP A 159 -1.69 -3.80 4.04
CA ASP A 159 -2.22 -4.20 5.35
C ASP A 159 -2.68 -2.95 6.15
N LEU A 160 -2.06 -1.79 5.93
CA LEU A 160 -2.49 -0.52 6.51
C LEU A 160 -3.89 -0.08 6.05
N LEU A 161 -4.36 -0.61 4.93
CA LEU A 161 -5.68 -0.31 4.36
C LEU A 161 -6.67 -1.40 4.78
N ILE A 162 -6.35 -2.66 4.49
CA ILE A 162 -7.23 -3.80 4.73
C ILE A 162 -7.53 -3.96 6.22
N ASN A 163 -6.54 -3.80 7.11
CA ASN A 163 -6.77 -3.98 8.55
C ASN A 163 -7.78 -2.99 9.12
N ASP A 164 -7.82 -1.75 8.63
CA ASP A 164 -8.83 -0.78 9.06
C ASP A 164 -10.23 -1.21 8.65
N CYS A 165 -10.38 -1.68 7.40
CA CYS A 165 -11.63 -2.21 6.91
C CYS A 165 -12.09 -3.44 7.71
N GLU A 166 -11.19 -4.40 7.94
CA GLU A 166 -11.48 -5.62 8.69
C GLU A 166 -11.82 -5.34 10.16
N ASN A 167 -11.12 -4.41 10.81
CA ASN A 167 -11.45 -3.99 12.17
C ASN A 167 -12.87 -3.40 12.25
N ILE A 168 -13.28 -2.64 11.24
CA ILE A 168 -14.64 -2.08 11.17
C ILE A 168 -15.67 -3.19 10.89
N LYS A 169 -15.38 -4.14 10.00
CA LYS A 169 -16.23 -5.34 9.79
C LYS A 169 -16.39 -6.13 11.09
N LEU A 170 -15.33 -6.32 11.87
CA LEU A 170 -15.39 -7.03 13.16
C LEU A 170 -16.28 -6.32 14.19
N ILE A 171 -16.24 -4.98 14.23
CA ILE A 171 -17.06 -4.18 15.15
C ILE A 171 -18.55 -4.19 14.72
N LEU A 172 -18.82 -4.08 13.42
CA LEU A 172 -20.18 -3.90 12.87
C LEU A 172 -20.82 -5.21 12.38
N GLY A 173 -20.08 -6.31 12.37
CA GLY A 173 -20.48 -7.60 11.82
C GLY A 173 -20.47 -7.62 10.29
N ARG A 174 -21.50 -7.05 9.66
CA ARG A 174 -21.62 -6.96 8.20
C ARG A 174 -21.82 -5.51 7.78
N LEU A 175 -20.93 -5.02 6.92
CA LEU A 175 -21.05 -3.68 6.38
C LEU A 175 -22.18 -3.61 5.35
N THR A 176 -22.98 -2.56 5.42
CA THR A 176 -23.83 -2.15 4.29
C THR A 176 -22.95 -1.68 3.14
N LYS A 177 -23.53 -1.56 1.94
CA LYS A 177 -22.79 -1.00 0.79
C LYS A 177 -22.24 0.40 1.11
N GLU A 178 -23.05 1.27 1.72
CA GLU A 178 -22.62 2.62 2.11
C GLU A 178 -21.47 2.62 3.12
N GLN A 179 -21.49 1.70 4.10
CA GLN A 179 -20.40 1.57 5.07
C GLN A 179 -19.13 1.03 4.41
N ASN A 180 -19.27 0.09 3.48
CA ASN A 180 -18.14 -0.41 2.70
C ASN A 180 -17.53 0.72 1.85
N ASP A 181 -18.38 1.50 1.17
CA ASP A 181 -17.96 2.66 0.38
C ASP A 181 -17.31 3.75 1.24
N GLN A 182 -17.72 3.89 2.51
CA GLN A 182 -17.17 4.89 3.42
C GLN A 182 -15.82 4.48 4.04
N TYR A 183 -15.68 3.21 4.41
CA TYR A 183 -14.58 2.74 5.26
C TYR A 183 -13.53 1.91 4.52
N CYS A 184 -13.92 1.30 3.40
CA CYS A 184 -13.14 0.30 2.69
C CYS A 184 -12.97 0.59 1.20
N ASN A 185 -13.59 1.65 0.67
CA ASN A 185 -13.38 2.07 -0.71
C ASN A 185 -12.27 3.13 -0.78
N TYR A 186 -11.30 2.86 -1.64
CA TYR A 186 -10.11 3.68 -1.85
C TYR A 186 -10.06 4.31 -3.25
N GLU A 187 -11.18 4.28 -3.99
CA GLU A 187 -11.40 5.00 -5.25
C GLU A 187 -11.83 6.47 -5.08
#